data_AF-A0A836ZS06-F1
#
_entry.id   AF-A0A836ZS06-F1
#
_cell.length_a   1.000
_cell.length_b   1.000
_cell.length_c   1.000
_cell.angle_alpha   90.00
_cell.angle_beta   90.00
_cell.angle_gamma   90.00
#
_symmetry.space_group_name_H-M   'P 1'
#
loop_
_entity.id
_entity.type
_entity.pdbx_description
1 polymer ?
#
loop_
_entity_poly.entity_id
_entity_poly.type
_entity_poly.pdbx_seq_one_letter_code
_entity_poly.pdbx_strand_id
1 'polypeptide(L)'
;LKIAPDISAAIVGWVAADMATHSDFAIDAASRIRLQQVIAREPDNQRGLWLLGISDFQQQDFAAATAHWRHLHGLLETGSPMQKAVADKIAVAESMASARPSERGAR
;
A
#
# COMPACT_ATOMS: atom_id res chain seq x y z
N LEU A 1 -13.75 31.14 5.15
CA LEU A 1 -12.80 30.06 4.79
C LEU A 1 -13.50 28.73 5.01
N LYS A 2 -13.99 28.08 3.96
CA LYS A 2 -14.63 26.77 4.06
C LYS A 2 -13.57 25.75 3.69
N ILE A 3 -12.81 25.28 4.68
CA ILE A 3 -11.88 24.16 4.48
C ILE A 3 -12.77 22.91 4.37
N ALA A 4 -13.17 22.56 3.16
CA ALA A 4 -13.62 21.19 2.91
C ALA A 4 -12.32 20.36 2.87
N PRO A 5 -12.10 19.42 3.81
CA PRO A 5 -11.02 18.46 3.63
C PRO A 5 -11.23 17.75 2.30
N ASP A 6 -10.15 17.57 1.55
CA ASP A 6 -10.20 16.70 0.38
C ASP A 6 -10.72 15.32 0.85
N ILE A 7 -11.79 14.84 0.22
CA ILE A 7 -12.45 13.59 0.59
C ILE A 7 -11.45 12.44 0.55
N SER A 8 -10.50 12.45 -0.38
CA SER A 8 -9.43 11.47 -0.48
C SER A 8 -8.49 11.54 0.71
N ALA A 9 -8.06 12.74 1.11
CA ALA A 9 -7.23 12.93 2.29
C ALA A 9 -7.94 12.47 3.58
N ALA A 10 -9.25 12.73 3.69
CA ALA A 10 -10.07 12.28 4.81
C ALA A 10 -10.19 10.74 4.85
N ILE A 11 -10.46 10.10 3.71
CA ILE A 11 -10.53 8.63 3.59
C ILE A 11 -9.19 8.01 3.98
N VAL A 12 -8.09 8.47 3.38
CA VAL A 12 -6.74 7.93 3.63
C VAL A 12 -6.35 8.14 5.10
N GLY A 13 -6.67 9.29 5.67
CA GLY A 13 -6.45 9.58 7.08
C GLY A 13 -7.24 8.66 8.01
N TRP A 14 -8.53 8.45 7.72
CA TRP A 14 -9.40 7.55 8.48
C TRP A 14 -8.91 6.10 8.42
N VAL A 15 -8.58 5.58 7.23
CA VAL A 15 -8.06 4.20 7.09
C VAL A 15 -6.74 4.03 7.85
N ALA A 16 -5.85 5.01 7.81
CA ALA A 16 -4.60 4.93 8.57
C ALA A 16 -4.84 4.95 10.09
N ALA A 17 -5.82 5.72 10.56
CA ALA A 17 -6.19 5.77 11.97
C ALA A 17 -6.82 4.45 12.43
N ASP A 18 -7.75 3.91 11.65
CA ASP A 18 -8.40 2.62 11.89
C ASP A 18 -7.39 1.47 11.95
N MET A 19 -6.49 1.39 10.95
CA MET A 19 -5.38 0.43 10.91
C MET A 19 -4.53 0.47 12.18
N ALA A 20 -4.27 1.66 12.74
CA ALA A 20 -3.48 1.81 13.96
C ALA A 20 -4.19 1.32 15.23
N THR A 21 -5.50 1.08 15.18
CA THR A 21 -6.27 0.48 16.28
C THR A 21 -6.22 -1.05 16.27
N HIS A 22 -5.86 -1.66 15.15
CA HIS A 22 -5.70 -3.10 15.02
C HIS A 22 -4.31 -3.53 15.51
N SER A 23 -4.26 -4.59 16.33
CA SER A 23 -2.99 -5.10 16.90
C SER A 23 -2.01 -5.65 15.85
N ASP A 24 -2.53 -6.06 14.68
CA ASP A 24 -1.79 -6.59 13.55
C ASP A 24 -1.66 -5.58 12.40
N PHE A 25 -2.14 -4.34 12.60
CA PHE A 25 -2.22 -3.31 11.57
C PHE A 25 -2.97 -3.76 10.31
N ALA A 26 -3.97 -4.64 10.44
CA ALA A 26 -4.77 -5.07 9.30
C ALA A 26 -5.55 -3.91 8.67
N ILE A 27 -5.61 -3.89 7.34
CA ILE A 27 -6.53 -3.06 6.57
C ILE A 27 -7.67 -3.95 6.08
N ASP A 28 -8.88 -3.71 6.59
CA ASP A 28 -10.06 -4.49 6.23
C ASP A 28 -10.49 -4.28 4.77
N ALA A 29 -11.39 -5.15 4.29
CA ALA A 29 -11.87 -5.12 2.91
C ALA A 29 -12.61 -3.82 2.52
N ALA A 30 -13.40 -3.23 3.42
CA ALA A 30 -14.10 -1.97 3.16
C ALA A 30 -13.11 -0.79 3.10
N SER A 31 -12.12 -0.77 3.99
CA SER A 31 -11.02 0.19 3.97
C SER A 31 -10.21 0.08 2.68
N ARG A 32 -9.88 -1.14 2.24
CA ARG A 32 -9.22 -1.38 0.94
C ARG A 32 -10.01 -0.85 -0.25
N ILE A 33 -11.33 -1.11 -0.31
CA ILE A 33 -12.19 -0.60 -1.39
C ILE A 33 -12.14 0.93 -1.46
N ARG A 34 -12.16 1.61 -0.32
CA ARG A 34 -12.06 3.08 -0.29
C ARG A 34 -10.68 3.57 -0.76
N LEU A 35 -9.60 2.90 -0.38
CA LEU A 35 -8.26 3.22 -0.89
C LEU A 35 -8.18 3.04 -2.41
N GLN A 36 -8.74 1.98 -2.96
CA GLN A 36 -8.81 1.76 -4.41
C GLN A 36 -9.58 2.88 -5.12
N GLN A 37 -10.68 3.35 -4.53
CA GLN A 37 -11.44 4.50 -5.06
C GLN A 37 -10.62 5.80 -5.04
N VAL A 38 -9.81 6.02 -3.99
CA VAL A 38 -8.89 7.15 -3.92
C VAL A 38 -7.85 7.07 -5.03
N ILE A 39 -7.16 5.93 -5.18
CA ILE A 39 -6.11 5.76 -6.21
C ILE A 39 -6.67 5.84 -7.63
N ALA A 40 -7.91 5.40 -7.86
CA ALA A 40 -8.56 5.58 -9.15
C ALA A 40 -8.79 7.05 -9.54
N ARG A 41 -8.93 7.95 -8.55
CA ARG A 41 -9.13 9.40 -8.75
C ARG A 41 -7.82 10.19 -8.68
N GLU A 42 -6.93 9.77 -7.80
CA GLU A 42 -5.63 10.36 -7.52
C GLU A 42 -4.56 9.27 -7.58
N PRO A 43 -4.10 8.91 -8.80
CA PRO A 43 -3.13 7.83 -8.97
C PRO A 43 -1.82 8.05 -8.22
N ASP A 44 -1.48 9.32 -7.96
CA ASP A 44 -0.23 9.73 -7.32
C ASP A 44 -0.40 10.04 -5.82
N ASN A 45 -1.53 9.65 -5.22
CA ASN A 45 -1.74 9.81 -3.78
C ASN A 45 -0.78 8.90 -3.00
N GLN A 46 0.37 9.46 -2.62
CA GLN A 46 1.49 8.73 -2.03
C GLN A 46 1.07 7.88 -0.81
N ARG A 47 0.25 8.45 0.08
CA ARG A 47 -0.21 7.75 1.29
C ARG A 47 -1.25 6.68 0.97
N GLY A 48 -2.13 6.91 -0.01
CA GLY A 48 -3.05 5.89 -0.52
C GLY A 48 -2.31 4.69 -1.11
N LEU A 49 -1.27 4.94 -1.93
CA LEU A 49 -0.45 3.88 -2.54
C LEU A 49 0.29 3.06 -1.48
N TRP A 50 0.82 3.73 -0.46
CA TRP A 50 1.48 3.07 0.67
C TRP A 50 0.55 2.09 1.38
N LEU A 51 -0.64 2.56 1.79
CA LEU A 51 -1.62 1.74 2.51
C LEU A 51 -2.20 0.63 1.64
N LEU A 52 -2.47 0.90 0.36
CA LEU A 52 -2.99 -0.13 -0.55
C LEU A 52 -1.97 -1.25 -0.75
N GLY A 53 -0.68 -0.92 -0.89
CA GLY A 53 0.38 -1.93 -0.95
C GLY A 53 0.53 -2.74 0.35
N ILE A 54 0.32 -2.14 1.53
CA ILE A 54 0.25 -2.90 2.80
C ILE A 54 -0.91 -3.90 2.76
N SER A 55 -2.09 -3.45 2.33
CA SER A 55 -3.28 -4.31 2.24
C SER A 55 -3.05 -5.47 1.26
N ASP A 56 -2.45 -5.22 0.10
CA ASP A 56 -2.10 -6.26 -0.87
C ASP A 56 -1.08 -7.25 -0.30
N PHE A 57 -0.07 -6.77 0.41
CA PHE A 57 0.93 -7.63 1.06
C PHE A 57 0.29 -8.54 2.12
N GLN A 58 -0.61 -8.00 2.95
CA GLN A 58 -1.37 -8.76 3.94
C GLN A 58 -2.27 -9.82 3.30
N GLN A 59 -2.88 -9.49 2.16
CA GLN A 59 -3.66 -10.42 1.34
C GLN A 59 -2.80 -11.36 0.51
N GLN A 60 -1.49 -11.38 0.76
CA GLN A 60 -0.58 -12.27 0.08
C GLN A 60 -0.51 -11.98 -1.44
N ASP A 61 -1.02 -10.85 -1.92
CA ASP A 61 -0.90 -10.40 -3.31
C ASP A 61 0.37 -9.55 -3.47
N PHE A 62 1.51 -10.23 -3.42
CA PHE A 62 2.81 -9.57 -3.48
C PHE A 62 3.08 -8.88 -4.83
N ALA A 63 2.44 -9.33 -5.91
CA ALA A 63 2.57 -8.70 -7.21
C ALA A 63 1.87 -7.33 -7.23
N ALA A 64 0.64 -7.24 -6.72
CA ALA A 64 -0.06 -5.97 -6.57
C ALA A 64 0.65 -5.02 -5.59
N ALA A 65 1.13 -5.54 -4.45
CA ALA A 65 1.88 -4.76 -3.48
C ALA A 65 3.12 -4.10 -4.12
N THR A 66 3.93 -4.89 -4.84
CA THR A 66 5.10 -4.38 -5.55
C THR A 66 4.74 -3.33 -6.61
N ALA A 67 3.64 -3.50 -7.34
CA ALA A 67 3.21 -2.53 -8.34
C ALA A 67 2.88 -1.16 -7.71
N HIS A 68 2.06 -1.14 -6.65
CA HIS A 68 1.71 0.10 -5.94
C HIS A 68 2.92 0.77 -5.30
N TRP A 69 3.79 -0.01 -4.66
CA TRP A 69 4.99 0.53 -4.02
C TRP A 69 6.04 1.02 -5.03
N ARG A 70 6.17 0.40 -6.21
CA ARG A 70 7.03 0.93 -7.29
C ARG A 70 6.55 2.28 -7.80
N HIS A 71 5.23 2.44 -7.97
CA HIS A 71 4.65 3.73 -8.34
C HIS A 71 4.97 4.79 -7.27
N LEU A 72 4.71 4.46 -6.00
CA LEU A 72 5.07 5.32 -4.87
C LEU A 72 6.56 5.67 -4.84
N HIS A 73 7.45 4.69 -5.02
CA HIS A 73 8.90 4.90 -5.00
C HIS A 73 9.35 5.94 -6.03
N GLY A 74 8.74 5.93 -7.23
CA GLY A 74 9.01 6.90 -8.30
C GLY A 74 8.53 8.32 -8.00
N LEU A 75 7.56 8.49 -7.11
CA LEU A 75 7.01 9.78 -6.68
C LEU A 75 7.79 10.40 -5.52
N LEU A 76 8.58 9.60 -4.79
CA LEU A 76 9.30 10.04 -3.60
C LEU A 76 10.63 10.70 -3.96
N GLU A 77 11.06 11.64 -3.11
CA GLU A 77 12.37 12.29 -3.25
C GLU A 77 13.50 11.26 -3.19
N THR A 78 14.42 11.34 -4.15
CA THR A 78 15.55 10.44 -4.28
C THR A 78 16.42 10.44 -3.03
N GLY A 79 16.64 9.26 -2.45
CA GLY A 79 17.47 9.07 -1.25
C GLY A 79 16.78 9.39 0.07
N SER A 80 15.51 9.84 0.04
CA SER A 80 14.72 10.09 1.24
C SER A 80 14.56 8.81 2.09
N PRO A 81 14.41 8.92 3.42
CA PRO A 81 14.16 7.77 4.28
C PRO A 81 12.93 6.96 3.85
N MET A 82 11.88 7.66 3.41
CA MET A 82 10.65 7.02 2.93
C MET A 82 10.90 6.23 1.64
N GLN A 83 11.66 6.78 0.68
CA GLN A 83 11.96 6.05 -0.55
C GLN A 83 12.73 4.75 -0.28
N LYS A 84 13.71 4.80 0.64
CA LYS A 84 14.45 3.61 1.09
C LYS A 84 13.54 2.58 1.76
N ALA A 85 12.67 3.02 2.67
CA ALA A 85 11.72 2.12 3.34
C ALA A 85 10.76 1.44 2.34
N VAL A 86 10.31 2.17 1.33
CA VAL A 86 9.48 1.61 0.25
C VAL A 86 10.29 0.60 -0.59
N ALA A 87 11.54 0.90 -0.92
CA ALA A 87 12.43 -0.02 -1.64
C ALA A 87 12.63 -1.34 -0.88
N ASP A 88 12.85 -1.28 0.43
CA ASP A 88 13.00 -2.46 1.28
C ASP A 88 11.72 -3.33 1.27
N LYS A 89 10.54 -2.69 1.32
CA LYS A 89 9.24 -3.40 1.24
C LYS A 89 9.03 -4.06 -0.12
N ILE A 90 9.42 -3.40 -1.21
CA ILE A 90 9.40 -3.99 -2.55
C ILE A 90 10.28 -5.25 -2.59
N ALA A 91 11.52 -5.16 -2.10
CA ALA A 91 12.45 -6.30 -2.11
C ALA A 91 11.92 -7.51 -1.34
N VAL A 92 11.27 -7.26 -0.19
CA VAL A 92 10.61 -8.32 0.60
C VAL A 92 9.44 -8.94 -0.17
N ALA A 93 8.56 -8.13 -0.75
CA ALA A 93 7.42 -8.63 -1.54
C ALA A 93 7.87 -9.46 -2.75
N GLU A 94 8.89 -9.02 -3.47
CA GLU A 94 9.46 -9.75 -4.61
C GLU A 94 10.07 -11.09 -4.21
N SER A 95 10.78 -11.13 -3.08
CA SER A 95 11.34 -12.37 -2.53
C SER A 95 10.23 -13.36 -2.20
N MET A 96 9.16 -12.88 -1.56
CA MET A 96 8.02 -13.72 -1.18
C MET A 96 7.21 -14.17 -2.41
N ALA A 97 7.07 -13.33 -3.44
CA ALA A 97 6.46 -13.69 -4.72
C ALA A 97 7.24 -14.79 -5.43
N SER A 98 8.57 -14.74 -5.36
CA SER A 98 9.48 -15.71 -5.98
C SER A 98 9.59 -17.03 -5.22
N ALA A 99 9.29 -17.05 -3.92
CA ALA A 99 9.29 -18.25 -3.10
C ALA A 99 8.06 -19.17 -3.34
N ARG A 100 6.91 -18.59 -3.73
CA ARG A 100 5.65 -19.35 -3.95
C ARG A 100 5.58 -20.26 -5.18
N PRO A 101 6.28 -19.99 -6.31
CA PRO A 101 6.40 -20.93 -7.41
C PRO A 101 7.04 -22.27 -6.99
N SER A 102 7.97 -22.24 -6.03
CA SER A 102 8.74 -23.41 -5.58
C SER A 102 7.92 -24.48 -4.86
N GLU A 103 6.86 -24.10 -4.15
CA GLU A 103 6.01 -25.06 -3.40
C GLU A 103 4.94 -25.75 -4.26
N ARG A 104 4.59 -25.18 -5.42
CA ARG A 104 3.57 -25.76 -6.34
C ARG A 104 4.12 -26.76 -7.35
N GLY A 105 5.44 -26.93 -7.44
CA GLY A 105 6.10 -27.89 -8.34
C GLY A 105 6.50 -29.23 -7.71
N ALA A 106 6.26 -29.41 -6.41
CA ALA A 106 6.58 -30.65 -5.68
C ALA A 106 5.29 -31.40 -5.29
N ARG A 107 4.56 -31.92 -6.26
CA ARG A 107 3.53 -32.96 -6.05
C ARG A 107 3.51 -33.93 -7.22
#